data_AF-A0A315RFM4-F1
#
_entry.id   AF-A0A315RFM4-F1
#
_cell.length_a   1.000
_cell.length_b   1.000
_cell.length_c   1.000
_cell.angle_alpha   90.00
_cell.angle_beta   90.00
_cell.angle_gamma   90.00
#
_symmetry.space_group_name_H-M   'P 1'
#
loop_
_entity.id
_entity.type
_entity.pdbx_description
1 polymer ?
#
loop_
_entity_poly.entity_id
_entity_poly.type
_entity_poly.pdbx_seq_one_letter_code
_entity_poly.pdbx_strand_id
1 'polypeptide(L)'
;MLNNIFGHQAGFVLKLTALFMILSGISLTYYSLLKIKSEFNTHITPNGEILDLLYEKRRSNKGPEIVAFGGGTGLSNLLRGLKKNSDNLTAVVTVADDGGSSGRLRDEMGILPPGDIRNCLVALADREPLMEKLFQHRFESEGGLEGHSFGNLYIAAMTEVLGDFEEAVRASSKVLAIRGKVLPATNEDIKLGAVYHDQEERMGESAIPVYDKEINKVFLYPENASTTPEVKESIQKADVIVIGPGSLYTSILPNLLVKGITEEIKNSSALKLYICNVMTQPGETDGYTAADHARAIIDHCGSGVFDYIVVNNRQGTAKLRKKYEAEGAYPVKIDHQQLEKLGVKVIEADLLKKDSYLRHDPDALAELIYDLNKKYN
;
A
#
# COMPACT_ATOMS: atom_id res chain seq x y z
N MET A 1 26.32 -75.23 -33.87
CA MET A 1 26.20 -75.62 -32.44
C MET A 1 26.66 -74.54 -31.44
N LEU A 2 27.26 -73.41 -31.87
CA LEU A 2 27.73 -72.35 -30.95
C LEU A 2 26.69 -71.26 -30.59
N ASN A 3 25.61 -71.08 -31.37
CA ASN A 3 24.57 -70.07 -31.07
C ASN A 3 23.61 -70.44 -29.93
N ASN A 4 23.45 -71.73 -29.61
CA ASN A 4 22.48 -72.19 -28.59
C ASN A 4 23.02 -72.17 -27.15
N ILE A 5 24.33 -71.96 -26.95
CA ILE A 5 24.94 -71.90 -25.61
C ILE A 5 25.15 -70.45 -25.16
N PHE A 6 25.45 -69.53 -26.07
CA PHE A 6 25.72 -68.13 -25.73
C PHE A 6 24.50 -67.20 -25.77
N GLY A 7 23.42 -67.53 -26.49
CA GLY A 7 22.25 -66.64 -26.62
C GLY A 7 21.51 -66.38 -25.31
N HIS A 8 21.38 -67.41 -24.46
CA HIS A 8 20.67 -67.30 -23.19
C HIS A 8 21.50 -66.60 -22.09
N GLN A 9 22.82 -66.82 -22.09
CA GLN A 9 23.75 -66.13 -21.18
C GLN A 9 23.96 -64.67 -21.60
N ALA A 10 24.02 -64.37 -22.91
CA ALA A 10 24.16 -63.01 -23.41
C ALA A 10 22.97 -62.13 -22.99
N GLY A 11 21.74 -62.63 -23.08
CA GLY A 11 20.55 -61.89 -22.63
C GLY A 11 20.51 -61.64 -21.11
N PHE A 12 21.04 -62.57 -20.32
CA PHE A 12 21.15 -62.40 -18.86
C PHE A 12 22.23 -61.37 -18.48
N VAL A 13 23.40 -61.46 -19.12
CA VAL A 13 24.49 -60.50 -18.94
C VAL A 13 24.06 -59.09 -19.34
N LEU A 14 23.34 -58.95 -20.47
CA LEU A 14 22.83 -57.65 -20.94
C LEU A 14 21.83 -57.02 -19.95
N LYS A 15 20.97 -57.82 -19.32
CA LYS A 15 20.03 -57.35 -18.30
C LYS A 15 20.73 -56.92 -17.01
N LEU A 16 21.76 -57.66 -16.60
CA LEU A 16 22.58 -57.33 -15.43
C LEU A 16 23.38 -56.05 -15.63
N THR A 17 23.99 -55.86 -16.81
CA THR A 17 24.72 -54.63 -17.13
C THR A 17 23.78 -53.43 -17.23
N ALA A 18 22.60 -53.59 -17.83
CA ALA A 18 21.58 -52.54 -17.87
C ALA A 18 21.10 -52.16 -16.46
N LEU A 19 20.83 -53.14 -15.59
CA LEU A 19 20.44 -52.89 -14.21
C LEU A 19 21.54 -52.17 -13.43
N PHE A 20 22.80 -52.56 -13.62
CA PHE A 20 23.94 -51.90 -13.00
C PHE A 20 24.09 -50.44 -13.48
N MET A 21 23.90 -50.15 -14.77
CA MET A 21 23.91 -48.78 -15.30
C MET A 21 22.77 -47.93 -14.74
N ILE A 22 21.58 -48.50 -14.57
CA ILE A 22 20.44 -47.78 -13.98
C ILE A 22 20.72 -47.47 -12.51
N LEU A 23 21.20 -48.45 -11.74
CA LEU A 23 21.51 -48.27 -10.32
C LEU A 23 22.66 -47.28 -10.12
N SER A 24 23.71 -47.34 -10.94
CA SER A 24 24.82 -46.38 -10.88
C SER A 24 24.35 -44.98 -11.28
N GLY A 25 23.48 -44.86 -12.29
CA GLY A 25 22.86 -43.59 -12.68
C GLY A 25 22.00 -42.98 -11.57
N ILE A 26 21.17 -43.78 -10.89
CA ILE A 26 20.38 -43.34 -9.74
C ILE A 26 21.30 -42.93 -8.59
N SER A 27 22.34 -43.72 -8.30
CA SER A 27 23.30 -43.41 -7.23
C SER A 27 24.08 -42.13 -7.50
N LEU A 28 24.51 -41.90 -8.74
CA LEU A 28 25.22 -40.68 -9.15
C LEU A 28 24.31 -39.46 -9.08
N THR A 29 23.05 -39.59 -9.50
CA THR A 29 22.03 -38.52 -9.39
C THR A 29 21.74 -38.20 -7.93
N TYR A 30 21.63 -39.20 -7.07
CA TYR A 30 21.42 -38.99 -5.65
C TYR A 30 22.64 -38.30 -5.00
N TYR A 31 23.85 -38.76 -5.33
CA TYR A 31 25.09 -38.15 -4.85
C TYR A 31 25.24 -36.71 -5.32
N SER A 32 24.90 -36.41 -6.58
CA SER A 32 24.96 -35.04 -7.10
C SER A 32 23.95 -34.13 -6.40
N LEU A 33 22.73 -34.59 -6.13
CA LEU A 33 21.74 -33.85 -5.33
C LEU A 33 22.23 -33.56 -3.90
N LEU A 34 22.84 -34.54 -3.24
CA LEU A 34 23.43 -34.34 -1.91
C LEU A 34 24.61 -33.36 -1.94
N LYS A 35 25.47 -33.44 -2.95
CA LYS A 35 26.60 -32.53 -3.11
C LYS A 35 26.14 -31.11 -3.40
N ILE A 36 25.16 -30.93 -4.30
CA ILE A 36 24.52 -29.64 -4.55
C ILE A 36 23.93 -29.07 -3.25
N LYS A 37 23.19 -29.89 -2.48
CA LYS A 37 22.65 -29.47 -1.18
C LYS A 37 23.74 -29.05 -0.21
N SER A 38 24.84 -29.80 -0.14
CA SER A 38 25.99 -29.49 0.73
C SER A 38 26.66 -28.18 0.32
N GLU A 39 26.97 -28.01 -0.97
CA GLU A 39 27.65 -26.84 -1.53
C GLU A 39 26.80 -25.57 -1.41
N PHE A 40 25.49 -25.67 -1.66
CA PHE A 40 24.55 -24.57 -1.42
C PHE A 40 24.55 -24.13 0.05
N ASN A 41 24.62 -25.08 0.98
CA ASN A 41 24.58 -24.81 2.41
C ASN A 41 25.92 -24.29 2.96
N THR A 42 27.06 -24.58 2.31
CA THR A 42 28.38 -24.10 2.75
C THR A 42 28.81 -22.79 2.08
N HIS A 43 28.40 -22.52 0.85
CA HIS A 43 28.91 -21.39 0.06
C HIS A 43 27.91 -20.26 -0.20
N ILE A 44 26.60 -20.49 -0.03
CA ILE A 44 25.58 -19.48 -0.33
C ILE A 44 24.95 -18.92 0.96
N THR A 45 24.67 -19.75 1.98
CA THR A 45 24.21 -19.30 3.30
C THR A 45 24.57 -20.30 4.40
N PRO A 46 25.52 -20.01 5.31
CA PRO A 46 25.70 -20.86 6.48
C PRO A 46 24.50 -20.66 7.44
N ASN A 47 23.81 -21.74 7.83
CA ASN A 47 22.72 -21.80 8.84
C ASN A 47 21.26 -21.91 8.39
N GLY A 48 20.96 -22.30 7.13
CA GLY A 48 19.57 -22.62 6.74
C GLY A 48 18.68 -21.44 6.32
N GLU A 49 19.28 -20.26 6.16
CA GLU A 49 18.59 -19.02 5.73
C GLU A 49 17.84 -19.16 4.40
N ILE A 50 18.27 -20.04 3.48
CA ILE A 50 17.52 -20.30 2.23
C ILE A 50 16.17 -20.95 2.50
N LEU A 51 16.08 -21.87 3.46
CA LEU A 51 14.80 -22.48 3.82
C LEU A 51 13.88 -21.43 4.42
N ASP A 52 14.41 -20.59 5.32
CA ASP A 52 13.64 -19.50 5.93
C ASP A 52 13.19 -18.46 4.89
N LEU A 53 14.06 -18.05 3.96
CA LEU A 53 13.71 -17.18 2.83
C LEU A 53 12.66 -17.81 1.90
N LEU A 54 12.75 -19.12 1.62
CA LEU A 54 11.76 -19.83 0.82
C LEU A 54 10.42 -19.99 1.57
N TYR A 55 10.47 -20.18 2.89
CA TYR A 55 9.28 -20.25 3.74
C TYR A 55 8.61 -18.87 3.87
N GLU A 56 9.37 -17.81 4.09
CA GLU A 56 8.89 -16.42 4.11
C GLU A 56 8.27 -16.06 2.76
N LYS A 57 8.95 -16.34 1.64
CA LYS A 57 8.43 -16.08 0.30
C LYS A 57 7.18 -16.89 -0.03
N ARG A 58 7.09 -18.15 0.43
CA ARG A 58 5.86 -18.95 0.30
C ARG A 58 4.72 -18.44 1.19
N ARG A 59 5.01 -17.94 2.40
CA ARG A 59 4.01 -17.36 3.30
C ARG A 59 3.48 -16.04 2.76
N SER A 60 4.36 -15.16 2.28
CA SER A 60 4.00 -13.85 1.74
C SER A 60 3.14 -13.96 0.46
N ASN A 61 3.50 -14.86 -0.46
CA ASN A 61 2.67 -15.18 -1.65
C ASN A 61 1.31 -15.82 -1.34
N LYS A 62 1.09 -16.29 -0.11
CA LYS A 62 -0.19 -16.83 0.38
C LYS A 62 -0.84 -15.91 1.42
N GLY A 63 -0.35 -14.69 1.57
CA GLY A 63 -0.95 -13.67 2.42
C GLY A 63 -2.33 -13.25 1.89
N PRO A 64 -3.16 -12.62 2.73
CA PRO A 64 -4.45 -12.11 2.28
C PRO A 64 -4.30 -11.05 1.20
N GLU A 65 -5.29 -10.97 0.32
CA GLU A 65 -5.47 -9.91 -0.67
C GLU A 65 -5.93 -8.63 0.06
N ILE A 66 -5.05 -7.63 0.17
CA ILE A 66 -5.33 -6.38 0.89
C ILE A 66 -5.37 -5.21 -0.08
N VAL A 67 -6.49 -4.50 -0.13
CA VAL A 67 -6.62 -3.23 -0.85
C VAL A 67 -6.59 -2.07 0.14
N ALA A 68 -5.68 -1.12 -0.03
CA ALA A 68 -5.54 0.04 0.84
C ALA A 68 -5.76 1.35 0.07
N PHE A 69 -6.71 2.18 0.52
CA PHE A 69 -7.03 3.48 -0.05
C PHE A 69 -6.41 4.61 0.76
N GLY A 70 -5.79 5.59 0.11
CA GLY A 70 -5.30 6.79 0.78
C GLY A 70 -4.32 7.59 -0.04
N GLY A 71 -3.40 8.24 0.66
CA GLY A 71 -2.37 9.09 0.07
C GLY A 71 -1.25 9.40 1.05
N GLY A 72 -0.27 10.15 0.57
CA GLY A 72 0.83 10.72 1.33
C GLY A 72 1.65 9.72 2.16
N THR A 73 2.05 10.20 3.33
CA THR A 73 2.96 9.47 4.22
C THR A 73 2.26 8.43 5.10
N GLY A 74 0.95 8.55 5.30
CA GLY A 74 0.15 7.61 6.08
C GLY A 74 0.03 6.25 5.40
N LEU A 75 -0.45 6.24 4.15
CA LEU A 75 -0.59 5.03 3.34
C LEU A 75 0.77 4.36 3.12
N SER A 76 1.80 5.12 2.72
CA SER A 76 3.15 4.57 2.52
C SER A 76 3.76 3.99 3.81
N ASN A 77 3.43 4.53 4.99
CA ASN A 77 3.82 3.93 6.26
C ASN A 77 3.11 2.59 6.51
N LEU A 78 1.78 2.53 6.30
CA LEU A 78 1.02 1.28 6.40
C LEU A 78 1.58 0.19 5.46
N LEU A 79 1.82 0.52 4.19
CA LEU A 79 2.32 -0.41 3.19
C LEU A 79 3.70 -1.00 3.55
N ARG A 80 4.58 -0.22 4.19
CA ARG A 80 5.88 -0.73 4.67
C ARG A 80 5.73 -1.82 5.73
N GLY A 81 4.70 -1.75 6.56
CA GLY A 81 4.37 -2.78 7.54
C GLY A 81 3.76 -4.00 6.87
N LEU A 82 2.73 -3.79 6.04
CA LEU A 82 2.02 -4.87 5.35
C LEU A 82 2.94 -5.71 4.44
N LYS A 83 3.87 -5.09 3.70
CA LYS A 83 4.74 -5.83 2.75
C LYS A 83 5.65 -6.87 3.40
N LYS A 84 5.79 -6.87 4.72
CA LYS A 84 6.58 -7.86 5.46
C LYS A 84 5.93 -9.24 5.41
N ASN A 85 4.60 -9.30 5.32
CA ASN A 85 3.83 -10.53 5.52
C ASN A 85 2.84 -10.85 4.38
N SER A 86 2.64 -9.96 3.40
CA SER A 86 1.87 -10.24 2.19
C SER A 86 2.53 -9.61 0.97
N ASP A 87 2.55 -10.35 -0.14
CA ASP A 87 2.90 -9.86 -1.47
C ASP A 87 1.64 -9.44 -2.28
N ASN A 88 0.45 -9.73 -1.74
CA ASN A 88 -0.86 -9.51 -2.35
C ASN A 88 -1.46 -8.18 -1.88
N LEU A 89 -0.73 -7.09 -2.14
CA LEU A 89 -1.09 -5.74 -1.72
C LEU A 89 -1.50 -4.91 -2.93
N THR A 90 -2.60 -4.17 -2.83
CA THR A 90 -2.98 -3.16 -3.82
C THR A 90 -3.16 -1.82 -3.11
N ALA A 91 -2.30 -0.86 -3.43
CA ALA A 91 -2.45 0.52 -2.98
C ALA A 91 -3.23 1.32 -4.03
N VAL A 92 -4.39 1.86 -3.67
CA VAL A 92 -5.17 2.78 -4.50
C VAL A 92 -4.97 4.20 -3.99
N VAL A 93 -4.52 5.07 -4.89
CA VAL A 93 -3.99 6.38 -4.53
C VAL A 93 -4.70 7.50 -5.28
N THR A 94 -5.00 8.58 -4.57
CA THR A 94 -5.60 9.77 -5.18
C THR A 94 -4.64 10.42 -6.17
N VAL A 95 -5.19 10.98 -7.25
CA VAL A 95 -4.47 11.78 -8.26
C VAL A 95 -4.96 13.23 -8.28
N ALA A 96 -5.50 13.71 -7.15
CA ALA A 96 -6.03 15.07 -7.03
C ALA A 96 -5.03 16.12 -6.52
N ASP A 97 -3.83 15.69 -6.08
CA ASP A 97 -2.74 16.55 -5.59
C ASP A 97 -2.35 17.63 -6.62
N ASP A 98 -2.20 18.86 -6.16
CA ASP A 98 -1.71 20.00 -6.94
C ASP A 98 -0.60 20.78 -6.22
N GLY A 99 -0.04 20.21 -5.15
CA GLY A 99 1.01 20.82 -4.35
C GLY A 99 2.43 20.52 -4.82
N GLY A 100 3.33 21.46 -4.54
CA GLY A 100 4.79 21.26 -4.60
C GLY A 100 5.29 20.71 -5.94
N SER A 101 6.16 19.69 -5.89
CA SER A 101 6.72 19.08 -7.10
C SER A 101 5.69 18.32 -7.94
N SER A 102 4.59 17.81 -7.34
CA SER A 102 3.55 17.12 -8.11
C SER A 102 2.75 18.13 -8.93
N GLY A 103 2.31 19.21 -8.29
CA GLY A 103 1.55 20.29 -8.92
C GLY A 103 2.28 20.94 -10.09
N ARG A 104 3.56 21.29 -9.90
CA ARG A 104 4.36 21.87 -11.00
C ARG A 104 4.46 20.96 -12.23
N LEU A 105 4.68 19.66 -12.03
CA LEU A 105 4.75 18.72 -13.16
C LEU A 105 3.39 18.54 -13.83
N ARG A 106 2.31 18.56 -13.05
CA ARG A 106 0.95 18.54 -13.57
C ARG A 106 0.67 19.77 -14.44
N ASP A 107 1.01 20.96 -13.95
CA ASP A 107 0.80 22.22 -14.67
C ASP A 107 1.67 22.35 -15.92
N GLU A 108 2.94 21.93 -15.86
CA GLU A 108 3.91 22.09 -16.94
C GLU A 108 3.80 20.99 -18.01
N MET A 109 3.48 19.75 -17.62
CA MET A 109 3.50 18.59 -18.52
C MET A 109 2.12 17.98 -18.78
N GLY A 110 1.06 18.42 -18.09
CA GLY A 110 -0.29 17.89 -18.26
C GLY A 110 -0.44 16.43 -17.82
N ILE A 111 0.42 15.97 -16.91
CA ILE A 111 0.38 14.60 -16.37
C ILE A 111 -0.35 14.55 -15.02
N LEU A 112 -0.83 13.37 -14.63
CA LEU A 112 -1.37 13.15 -13.28
C LEU A 112 -0.26 13.34 -12.22
N PRO A 113 -0.60 13.85 -11.02
CA PRO A 113 0.37 14.14 -9.98
C PRO A 113 1.06 12.84 -9.49
N PRO A 114 2.40 12.71 -9.62
CA PRO A 114 3.09 11.45 -9.34
C PRO A 114 3.47 11.26 -7.86
N GLY A 115 3.29 12.26 -6.99
CA GLY A 115 3.90 12.29 -5.66
C GLY A 115 3.49 11.14 -4.73
N ASP A 116 2.19 10.91 -4.60
CA ASP A 116 1.68 9.87 -3.71
C ASP A 116 1.86 8.45 -4.27
N ILE A 117 1.74 8.31 -5.59
CA ILE A 117 2.08 7.09 -6.31
C ILE A 117 3.55 6.74 -6.05
N ARG A 118 4.47 7.70 -6.21
CA ARG A 118 5.90 7.53 -5.90
C ARG A 118 6.10 7.03 -4.47
N ASN A 119 5.44 7.64 -3.49
CA ASN A 119 5.57 7.23 -2.09
C ASN A 119 5.14 5.78 -1.87
N CYS A 120 4.08 5.32 -2.53
CA CYS A 120 3.60 3.95 -2.44
C CYS A 120 4.53 2.96 -3.17
N LEU A 121 5.03 3.32 -4.36
CA LEU A 121 6.02 2.52 -5.10
C LEU A 121 7.27 2.28 -4.24
N VAL A 122 7.81 3.34 -3.64
CA VAL A 122 8.97 3.24 -2.75
C VAL A 122 8.65 2.44 -1.49
N ALA A 123 7.45 2.62 -0.91
CA ALA A 123 7.04 1.85 0.26
C ALA A 123 7.00 0.34 -0.03
N LEU A 124 6.58 -0.07 -1.22
CA LEU A 124 6.44 -1.47 -1.64
C LEU A 124 7.68 -2.06 -2.33
N ALA A 125 8.67 -1.25 -2.71
CA ALA A 125 9.91 -1.70 -3.35
C ALA A 125 10.66 -2.75 -2.53
N ASP A 126 11.25 -3.74 -3.21
CA ASP A 126 12.13 -4.73 -2.61
C ASP A 126 13.51 -4.10 -2.32
N ARG A 127 14.20 -4.62 -1.30
CA ARG A 127 15.25 -3.92 -0.54
C ARG A 127 16.53 -3.61 -1.33
N GLU A 128 16.52 -2.61 -2.20
CA GLU A 128 17.74 -1.94 -2.69
C GLU A 128 17.83 -0.52 -2.09
N PRO A 129 18.61 -0.32 -0.99
CA PRO A 129 18.64 0.94 -0.24
C PRO A 129 19.07 2.15 -1.07
N LEU A 130 19.83 1.95 -2.15
CA LEU A 130 20.25 3.03 -3.03
C LEU A 130 19.08 3.52 -3.91
N MET A 131 18.30 2.61 -4.47
CA MET A 131 17.15 2.94 -5.32
C MET A 131 16.07 3.66 -4.51
N GLU A 132 15.83 3.22 -3.27
CA GLU A 132 14.92 3.89 -2.33
C GLU A 132 15.34 5.35 -2.09
N LYS A 133 16.64 5.56 -1.79
CA LYS A 133 17.21 6.89 -1.58
C LYS A 133 17.14 7.75 -2.84
N LEU A 134 17.40 7.18 -4.01
CA LEU A 134 17.36 7.88 -5.28
C LEU A 134 15.94 8.36 -5.60
N PHE A 135 14.94 7.49 -5.48
CA PHE A 135 13.54 7.87 -5.72
C PHE A 135 13.03 8.92 -4.73
N GLN A 136 13.52 8.90 -3.49
CA GLN A 136 13.18 9.90 -2.49
C GLN A 136 14.03 11.18 -2.58
N HIS A 137 15.04 11.21 -3.43
CA HIS A 137 15.90 12.38 -3.58
C HIS A 137 15.09 13.59 -4.05
N ARG A 138 15.36 14.73 -3.42
CA ARG A 138 14.85 16.04 -3.79
C ARG A 138 16.03 16.94 -4.10
N PHE A 139 15.97 17.61 -5.24
CA PHE A 139 17.02 18.52 -5.67
C PHE A 139 16.96 19.81 -4.83
N GLU A 140 18.07 20.13 -4.17
CA GLU A 140 18.23 21.33 -3.33
C GLU A 140 18.96 22.47 -4.09
N SER A 141 19.45 22.18 -5.30
CA SER A 141 20.17 23.16 -6.11
C SER A 141 19.25 24.24 -6.65
N GLU A 142 19.71 25.49 -6.62
CA GLU A 142 19.05 26.61 -7.30
C GLU A 142 18.92 26.34 -8.82
N GLY A 143 17.78 26.68 -9.39
CA GLY A 143 17.49 26.56 -10.83
C GLY A 143 16.25 25.73 -11.14
N GLY A 144 16.10 25.31 -12.40
CA GLY A 144 14.87 24.67 -12.89
C GLY A 144 14.49 23.34 -12.22
N LEU A 145 15.44 22.67 -11.55
CA LEU A 145 15.17 21.43 -10.81
C LEU A 145 14.87 21.66 -9.32
N GLU A 146 14.96 22.89 -8.82
CA GLU A 146 14.83 23.20 -7.40
C GLU A 146 13.52 22.66 -6.81
N GLY A 147 13.65 21.87 -5.75
CA GLY A 147 12.53 21.26 -5.05
C GLY A 147 11.84 20.12 -5.81
N HIS A 148 12.22 19.78 -7.05
CA HIS A 148 11.70 18.57 -7.71
C HIS A 148 12.20 17.31 -7.02
N SER A 149 11.37 16.28 -7.03
CA SER A 149 11.80 14.94 -6.62
C SER A 149 12.24 14.14 -7.84
N PHE A 150 13.38 13.46 -7.74
CA PHE A 150 13.84 12.56 -8.80
C PHE A 150 12.78 11.51 -9.15
N GLY A 151 12.14 10.88 -8.15
CA GLY A 151 11.09 9.88 -8.41
C GLY A 151 9.88 10.47 -9.14
N ASN A 152 9.53 11.74 -8.89
CA ASN A 152 8.46 12.41 -9.63
C ASN A 152 8.85 12.65 -11.09
N LEU A 153 10.09 13.12 -11.33
CA LEU A 153 10.62 13.32 -12.68
C LEU A 153 10.75 12.00 -13.44
N TYR A 154 11.14 10.93 -12.76
CA TYR A 154 11.19 9.59 -13.33
C TYR A 154 9.80 9.13 -13.80
N ILE A 155 8.77 9.24 -12.96
CA ILE A 155 7.40 8.86 -13.34
C ILE A 155 6.87 9.76 -14.47
N ALA A 156 7.18 11.06 -14.43
CA ALA A 156 6.83 11.98 -15.51
C ALA A 156 7.45 11.57 -16.86
N ALA A 157 8.75 11.28 -16.87
CA ALA A 157 9.44 10.81 -18.06
C ALA A 157 8.90 9.45 -18.55
N MET A 158 8.60 8.53 -17.63
CA MET A 158 7.97 7.25 -17.98
C MET A 158 6.58 7.46 -18.62
N THR A 159 5.80 8.42 -18.13
CA THR A 159 4.49 8.77 -18.67
C THR A 159 4.61 9.37 -20.06
N GLU A 160 5.59 10.25 -20.30
CA GLU A 160 5.86 10.83 -21.62
C GLU A 160 6.30 9.76 -22.64
N VAL A 161 7.17 8.84 -22.22
CA VAL A 161 7.69 7.76 -23.09
C VAL A 161 6.61 6.74 -23.45
N LEU A 162 5.75 6.38 -22.50
CA LEU A 162 4.72 5.36 -22.70
C LEU A 162 3.39 5.92 -23.19
N GLY A 163 3.16 7.22 -23.04
CA GLY A 163 1.93 7.92 -23.42
C GLY A 163 0.73 7.66 -22.50
N ASP A 164 0.92 6.93 -21.41
CA ASP A 164 -0.13 6.58 -20.45
C ASP A 164 0.41 6.51 -19.02
N PHE A 165 -0.29 7.14 -18.08
CA PHE A 165 0.16 7.23 -16.69
C PHE A 165 0.05 5.88 -15.97
N GLU A 166 -1.01 5.11 -16.21
CA GLU A 166 -1.19 3.79 -15.58
C GLU A 166 -0.08 2.83 -16.02
N GLU A 167 0.23 2.80 -17.32
CA GLU A 167 1.35 2.02 -17.87
C GLU A 167 2.70 2.49 -17.32
N ALA A 168 2.90 3.79 -17.11
CA ALA A 168 4.09 4.32 -16.45
C ALA A 168 4.22 3.82 -15.01
N VAL A 169 3.14 3.80 -14.23
CA VAL A 169 3.13 3.24 -12.88
C VAL A 169 3.39 1.73 -12.90
N ARG A 170 2.79 1.00 -13.83
CA ARG A 170 2.99 -0.45 -14.01
C ARG A 170 4.43 -0.78 -14.40
N ALA A 171 5.04 -0.02 -15.30
CA ALA A 171 6.43 -0.18 -15.67
C ALA A 171 7.37 0.17 -14.51
N SER A 172 7.10 1.27 -13.81
CA SER A 172 7.85 1.67 -12.61
C SER A 172 7.81 0.61 -11.50
N SER A 173 6.65 -0.02 -11.31
CA SER A 173 6.45 -1.13 -10.36
C SER A 173 7.38 -2.31 -10.65
N LYS A 174 7.59 -2.63 -11.93
CA LYS A 174 8.52 -3.69 -12.36
C LYS A 174 9.98 -3.30 -12.15
N VAL A 175 10.35 -2.05 -12.48
CA VAL A 175 11.72 -1.55 -12.30
C VAL A 175 12.12 -1.54 -10.83
N LEU A 176 11.20 -1.15 -9.94
CA LEU A 176 11.40 -1.14 -8.49
C LEU A 176 11.19 -2.49 -7.82
N ALA A 177 10.83 -3.53 -8.58
CA ALA A 177 10.51 -4.86 -8.09
C ALA A 177 9.60 -4.85 -6.85
N ILE A 178 8.51 -4.08 -6.91
CA ILE A 178 7.64 -3.90 -5.74
C ILE A 178 6.90 -5.19 -5.37
N ARG A 179 6.49 -5.30 -4.10
CA ARG A 179 5.57 -6.34 -3.61
C ARG A 179 4.14 -5.84 -3.65
N GLY A 180 3.37 -6.30 -4.64
CA GLY A 180 2.00 -5.87 -4.86
C GLY A 180 1.85 -4.90 -6.03
N LYS A 181 0.82 -4.06 -5.99
CA LYS A 181 0.42 -3.12 -7.03
C LYS A 181 0.20 -1.73 -6.44
N VAL A 182 0.49 -0.71 -7.25
CA VAL A 182 0.10 0.67 -6.98
C VAL A 182 -0.76 1.11 -8.16
N LEU A 183 -1.97 1.56 -7.88
CA LEU A 183 -2.95 1.97 -8.88
C LEU A 183 -3.41 3.39 -8.57
N PRO A 184 -3.53 4.26 -9.58
CA PRO A 184 -4.25 5.52 -9.41
C PRO A 184 -5.74 5.22 -9.22
N ALA A 185 -6.44 6.04 -8.44
CA ALA A 185 -7.88 5.89 -8.22
C ALA A 185 -8.69 6.06 -9.53
N THR A 186 -8.18 6.89 -10.43
CA THR A 186 -8.68 7.12 -11.79
C THR A 186 -7.52 7.50 -12.72
N ASN A 187 -7.66 7.28 -14.02
CA ASN A 187 -6.74 7.79 -15.03
C ASN A 187 -7.16 9.16 -15.59
N GLU A 188 -8.24 9.72 -15.06
CA GLU A 188 -8.76 11.02 -15.46
C GLU A 188 -8.11 12.14 -14.63
N ASP A 189 -7.89 13.31 -15.24
CA ASP A 189 -7.36 14.48 -14.54
C ASP A 189 -8.44 15.09 -13.64
N ILE A 190 -8.29 14.92 -12.32
CA ILE A 190 -9.26 15.36 -11.31
C ILE A 190 -8.69 16.43 -10.38
N LYS A 191 -9.50 17.43 -10.06
CA LYS A 191 -9.22 18.44 -9.03
C LYS A 191 -10.12 18.22 -7.84
N LEU A 192 -9.58 18.44 -6.64
CA LEU A 192 -10.36 18.41 -5.41
C LEU A 192 -10.95 19.79 -5.14
N GLY A 193 -12.22 19.86 -4.78
CA GLY A 193 -12.89 21.05 -4.28
C GLY A 193 -13.41 20.84 -2.87
N ALA A 194 -13.54 21.92 -2.10
CA ALA A 194 -14.17 21.93 -0.78
C ALA A 194 -15.22 23.05 -0.69
N VAL A 195 -16.31 22.75 0.00
CA VAL A 195 -17.32 23.71 0.46
C VAL A 195 -17.23 23.79 1.98
N TYR A 196 -17.08 24.98 2.53
CA TYR A 196 -17.03 25.22 3.98
C TYR A 196 -18.43 25.49 4.54
N HIS A 197 -18.57 25.47 5.86
CA HIS A 197 -19.85 25.77 6.52
C HIS A 197 -20.37 27.19 6.22
N ASP A 198 -19.48 28.15 5.98
CA ASP A 198 -19.81 29.52 5.58
C ASP A 198 -20.20 29.68 4.10
N GLN A 199 -20.30 28.56 3.36
CA GLN A 199 -20.60 28.48 1.93
C GLN A 199 -19.49 29.00 1.00
N GLU A 200 -18.30 29.33 1.51
CA GLU A 200 -17.16 29.54 0.63
C GLU A 200 -16.81 28.23 -0.08
N GLU A 201 -16.41 28.33 -1.36
CA GLU A 201 -15.89 27.21 -2.12
C GLU A 201 -14.43 27.47 -2.50
N ARG A 202 -13.61 26.41 -2.44
CA ARG A 202 -12.23 26.43 -2.92
C ARG A 202 -11.95 25.23 -3.80
N MET A 203 -11.11 25.45 -4.80
CA MET A 203 -10.61 24.41 -5.70
C MET A 203 -9.11 24.28 -5.56
N GLY A 204 -8.63 23.04 -5.63
CA GLY A 204 -7.24 22.66 -5.50
C GLY A 204 -6.94 22.08 -4.12
N GLU A 205 -6.25 20.94 -4.08
CA GLU A 205 -5.96 20.19 -2.84
C GLU A 205 -5.16 21.05 -1.86
N SER A 206 -4.12 21.71 -2.35
CA SER A 206 -3.23 22.56 -1.55
C SER A 206 -3.90 23.84 -1.03
N ALA A 207 -5.07 24.23 -1.57
CA ALA A 207 -5.83 25.41 -1.17
C ALA A 207 -6.94 25.14 -0.16
N ILE A 208 -7.24 23.86 0.14
CA ILE A 208 -8.32 23.42 1.01
C ILE A 208 -7.98 23.51 2.51
N PRO A 209 -6.75 23.24 2.97
CA PRO A 209 -6.45 23.45 4.38
C PRO A 209 -6.45 24.95 4.72
N VAL A 210 -7.48 25.41 5.43
CA VAL A 210 -7.65 26.83 5.80
C VAL A 210 -7.92 26.96 7.29
N TYR A 211 -7.01 27.64 8.00
CA TYR A 211 -7.17 27.92 9.42
C TYR A 211 -8.48 28.65 9.70
N ASP A 212 -9.11 28.30 10.83
CA ASP A 212 -10.36 28.87 11.33
C ASP A 212 -11.57 28.67 10.40
N LYS A 213 -11.49 27.73 9.45
CA LYS A 213 -12.63 27.29 8.65
C LYS A 213 -12.92 25.81 8.85
N GLU A 214 -14.20 25.48 8.88
CA GLU A 214 -14.67 24.10 8.98
C GLU A 214 -15.18 23.62 7.62
N ILE A 215 -14.60 22.53 7.11
CA ILE A 215 -14.99 21.92 5.85
C ILE A 215 -16.34 21.20 6.06
N ASN A 216 -17.34 21.56 5.26
CA ASN A 216 -18.64 20.90 5.25
C ASN A 216 -18.62 19.66 4.34
N LYS A 217 -18.13 19.82 3.11
CA LYS A 217 -17.97 18.70 2.16
C LYS A 217 -16.83 18.92 1.18
N VAL A 218 -16.31 17.83 0.63
CA VAL A 218 -15.41 17.85 -0.54
C VAL A 218 -16.04 17.17 -1.74
N PHE A 219 -15.60 17.55 -2.94
CA PHE A 219 -16.08 17.00 -4.21
C PHE A 219 -14.95 16.94 -5.24
N LEU A 220 -15.12 16.12 -6.27
CA LEU A 220 -14.18 16.01 -7.38
C LEU A 220 -14.69 16.80 -8.59
N TYR A 221 -13.77 17.40 -9.34
CA TYR A 221 -14.04 17.98 -10.65
C TYR A 221 -13.08 17.41 -11.68
N PRO A 222 -13.55 16.83 -12.80
CA PRO A 222 -14.96 16.65 -13.14
C PRO A 222 -15.64 15.57 -12.28
N GLU A 223 -16.92 15.76 -11.94
CA GLU A 223 -17.67 14.87 -11.03
C GLU A 223 -17.89 13.46 -11.58
N ASN A 224 -17.79 13.28 -12.90
CA ASN A 224 -18.02 12.01 -13.57
C ASN A 224 -16.77 11.15 -13.69
N ALA A 225 -15.63 11.57 -13.12
CA ALA A 225 -14.39 10.81 -13.14
C ALA A 225 -14.59 9.42 -12.52
N SER A 226 -14.15 8.40 -13.25
CA SER A 226 -14.46 7.01 -12.98
C SER A 226 -13.22 6.18 -12.70
N THR A 227 -13.37 5.17 -11.85
CA THR A 227 -12.26 4.27 -11.53
C THR A 227 -12.03 3.23 -12.63
N THR A 228 -10.81 2.69 -12.68
CA THR A 228 -10.40 1.73 -13.70
C THR A 228 -10.93 0.32 -13.38
N PRO A 229 -11.07 -0.55 -14.40
CA PRO A 229 -11.45 -1.95 -14.18
C PRO A 229 -10.51 -2.69 -13.22
N GLU A 230 -9.20 -2.38 -13.24
CA GLU A 230 -8.21 -3.04 -12.37
C GLU A 230 -8.41 -2.70 -10.89
N VAL A 231 -8.82 -1.46 -10.58
CA VAL A 231 -9.20 -1.08 -9.21
C VAL A 231 -10.43 -1.85 -8.75
N LYS A 232 -11.48 -1.94 -9.59
CA LYS A 232 -12.70 -2.70 -9.26
C LYS A 232 -12.41 -4.18 -9.01
N GLU A 233 -11.63 -4.79 -9.89
CA GLU A 233 -11.23 -6.19 -9.76
C GLU A 233 -10.44 -6.43 -8.46
N SER A 234 -9.57 -5.49 -8.08
CA SER A 234 -8.81 -5.58 -6.83
C SER A 234 -9.74 -5.52 -5.62
N ILE A 235 -10.74 -4.63 -5.61
CA ILE A 235 -11.75 -4.54 -4.53
C ILE A 235 -12.58 -5.83 -4.43
N GLN A 236 -12.97 -6.40 -5.57
CA GLN A 236 -13.79 -7.62 -5.63
C GLN A 236 -13.05 -8.86 -5.14
N LYS A 237 -11.72 -8.89 -5.29
CA LYS A 237 -10.86 -10.00 -4.83
C LYS A 237 -10.32 -9.81 -3.41
N ALA A 238 -10.54 -8.65 -2.80
CA ALA A 238 -9.97 -8.33 -1.51
C ALA A 238 -10.53 -9.24 -0.40
N ASP A 239 -9.64 -9.73 0.46
CA ASP A 239 -10.01 -10.30 1.76
C ASP A 239 -10.19 -9.16 2.78
N VAL A 240 -9.41 -8.09 2.64
CA VAL A 240 -9.42 -6.90 3.51
C VAL A 240 -9.37 -5.63 2.67
N ILE A 241 -10.25 -4.68 3.00
CA ILE A 241 -10.21 -3.30 2.47
C ILE A 241 -9.86 -2.37 3.62
N VAL A 242 -8.80 -1.59 3.45
CA VAL A 242 -8.31 -0.62 4.42
C VAL A 242 -8.49 0.80 3.87
N ILE A 243 -9.20 1.64 4.60
CA ILE A 243 -9.41 3.04 4.29
C ILE A 243 -8.49 3.85 5.21
N GLY A 244 -7.55 4.58 4.62
CA GLY A 244 -6.51 5.30 5.36
C GLY A 244 -5.37 4.40 5.86
N PRO A 245 -4.49 4.93 6.73
CA PRO A 245 -4.54 6.27 7.30
C PRO A 245 -4.10 7.34 6.28
N GLY A 246 -4.60 8.57 6.45
CA GLY A 246 -4.26 9.72 5.60
C GLY A 246 -5.09 10.94 5.98
N SER A 247 -4.83 12.10 5.38
CA SER A 247 -5.70 13.27 5.56
C SER A 247 -7.13 12.92 5.15
N LEU A 248 -8.11 13.30 5.97
CA LEU A 248 -9.50 12.91 5.77
C LEU A 248 -10.04 13.46 4.44
N TYR A 249 -9.92 14.77 4.24
CA TYR A 249 -10.51 15.49 3.11
C TYR A 249 -9.61 15.49 1.88
N THR A 250 -8.29 15.48 2.06
CA THR A 250 -7.32 15.62 0.97
C THR A 250 -6.65 14.31 0.53
N SER A 251 -6.80 13.21 1.28
CA SER A 251 -6.25 11.90 0.89
C SER A 251 -7.26 10.75 0.88
N ILE A 252 -8.15 10.66 1.87
CA ILE A 252 -9.09 9.54 1.97
C ILE A 252 -10.33 9.77 1.09
N LEU A 253 -11.08 10.82 1.35
CA LEU A 253 -12.30 11.14 0.60
C LEU A 253 -12.08 11.29 -0.93
N PRO A 254 -10.97 11.89 -1.42
CA PRO A 254 -10.75 12.01 -2.86
C PRO A 254 -10.62 10.66 -3.57
N ASN A 255 -10.12 9.62 -2.88
CA ASN A 255 -10.17 8.26 -3.42
C ASN A 255 -11.61 7.74 -3.46
N LEU A 256 -12.32 7.81 -2.35
CA LEU A 256 -13.65 7.20 -2.21
C LEU A 256 -14.72 7.86 -3.10
N LEU A 257 -14.55 9.14 -3.41
CA LEU A 257 -15.45 9.93 -4.26
C LEU A 257 -15.30 9.64 -5.76
N VAL A 258 -14.25 8.92 -6.19
CA VAL A 258 -14.15 8.48 -7.59
C VAL A 258 -15.28 7.50 -7.88
N LYS A 259 -16.01 7.73 -8.97
CA LYS A 259 -17.19 6.97 -9.32
C LYS A 259 -16.88 5.48 -9.47
N GLY A 260 -17.62 4.65 -8.74
CA GLY A 260 -17.50 3.20 -8.74
C GLY A 260 -16.67 2.66 -7.58
N ILE A 261 -15.82 3.45 -6.90
CA ILE A 261 -15.03 2.94 -5.77
C ILE A 261 -15.93 2.63 -4.58
N THR A 262 -16.74 3.60 -4.14
CA THR A 262 -17.63 3.43 -2.99
C THR A 262 -18.63 2.30 -3.21
N GLU A 263 -19.20 2.17 -4.41
CA GLU A 263 -20.16 1.10 -4.73
C GLU A 263 -19.52 -0.29 -4.66
N GLU A 264 -18.32 -0.47 -5.23
CA GLU A 264 -17.61 -1.75 -5.19
C GLU A 264 -17.21 -2.12 -3.74
N ILE A 265 -16.75 -1.15 -2.94
CA ILE A 265 -16.43 -1.39 -1.53
C ILE A 265 -17.67 -1.88 -0.76
N LYS A 266 -18.82 -1.23 -0.96
CA LYS A 266 -20.08 -1.61 -0.28
C LYS A 266 -20.55 -3.00 -0.69
N ASN A 267 -20.39 -3.36 -1.95
CA ASN A 267 -20.77 -4.68 -2.48
C ASN A 267 -19.79 -5.79 -2.10
N SER A 268 -18.57 -5.44 -1.68
CA SER A 268 -17.56 -6.40 -1.25
C SER A 268 -17.91 -7.03 0.11
N SER A 269 -17.66 -8.33 0.20
CA SER A 269 -17.73 -9.11 1.44
C SER A 269 -16.44 -9.05 2.27
N ALA A 270 -15.43 -8.32 1.79
CA ALA A 270 -14.16 -8.15 2.49
C ALA A 270 -14.36 -7.55 3.88
N LEU A 271 -13.40 -7.80 4.77
CA LEU A 271 -13.29 -7.07 6.03
C LEU A 271 -12.96 -5.59 5.72
N LYS A 272 -13.87 -4.66 6.03
CA LYS A 272 -13.68 -3.24 5.73
C LYS A 272 -13.32 -2.44 6.97
N LEU A 273 -12.11 -1.89 6.98
CA LEU A 273 -11.49 -1.18 8.09
C LEU A 273 -11.25 0.29 7.75
N TYR A 274 -11.68 1.22 8.60
CA TYR A 274 -11.22 2.61 8.57
C TYR A 274 -10.13 2.82 9.62
N ILE A 275 -8.94 3.24 9.22
CA ILE A 275 -7.84 3.57 10.13
C ILE A 275 -7.91 5.07 10.46
N CYS A 276 -8.42 5.37 11.65
CA CYS A 276 -8.62 6.75 12.08
C CYS A 276 -7.30 7.47 12.34
N ASN A 277 -7.28 8.77 12.08
CA ASN A 277 -6.11 9.61 12.33
C ASN A 277 -5.77 9.65 13.82
N VAL A 278 -4.47 9.66 14.14
CA VAL A 278 -4.00 9.80 15.53
C VAL A 278 -4.16 11.23 16.04
N MET A 279 -3.96 12.20 15.15
CA MET A 279 -3.97 13.63 15.44
C MET A 279 -4.93 14.33 14.47
N THR A 280 -5.56 15.42 14.93
CA THR A 280 -6.25 16.37 14.06
C THR A 280 -5.26 17.06 13.14
N GLN A 281 -5.77 17.57 12.02
CA GLN A 281 -4.99 18.30 11.02
C GLN A 281 -5.50 19.75 10.94
N PRO A 282 -4.63 20.75 11.20
CA PRO A 282 -5.01 22.15 11.16
C PRO A 282 -5.56 22.54 9.78
N GLY A 283 -6.70 23.23 9.77
CA GLY A 283 -7.41 23.66 8.59
C GLY A 283 -8.21 22.56 7.86
N GLU A 284 -8.23 21.33 8.38
CA GLU A 284 -9.01 20.22 7.84
C GLU A 284 -9.92 19.57 8.88
N THR A 285 -9.37 19.12 10.01
CA THR A 285 -10.09 18.32 11.02
C THR A 285 -9.94 18.92 12.43
N ASP A 286 -9.92 20.24 12.52
CA ASP A 286 -9.82 20.96 13.78
C ASP A 286 -10.94 20.57 14.75
N GLY A 287 -10.55 20.10 15.94
CA GLY A 287 -11.49 19.67 16.98
C GLY A 287 -12.19 18.34 16.74
N TYR A 288 -11.91 17.64 15.63
CA TYR A 288 -12.60 16.40 15.30
C TYR A 288 -12.33 15.28 16.30
N THR A 289 -13.39 14.56 16.66
CA THR A 289 -13.34 13.26 17.34
C THR A 289 -13.23 12.12 16.33
N ALA A 290 -13.06 10.89 16.81
CA ALA A 290 -13.10 9.70 15.97
C ALA A 290 -14.48 9.53 15.30
N ALA A 291 -15.57 9.86 15.98
CA ALA A 291 -16.90 9.83 15.37
C ALA A 291 -17.09 10.91 14.30
N ASP A 292 -16.47 12.08 14.44
CA ASP A 292 -16.57 13.12 13.40
C ASP A 292 -15.84 12.71 12.13
N HIS A 293 -14.67 12.06 12.26
CA HIS A 293 -13.98 11.45 11.11
C HIS A 293 -14.84 10.35 10.44
N ALA A 294 -15.42 9.45 11.24
CA ALA A 294 -16.30 8.40 10.73
C ALA A 294 -17.54 8.99 10.02
N ARG A 295 -18.15 10.01 10.64
CA ARG A 295 -19.34 10.69 10.13
C ARG A 295 -19.04 11.38 8.81
N ALA A 296 -17.93 12.09 8.68
CA ALA A 296 -17.52 12.70 7.42
C ALA A 296 -17.46 11.67 6.28
N ILE A 297 -16.85 10.49 6.50
CA ILE A 297 -16.83 9.43 5.48
C ILE A 297 -18.24 8.91 5.17
N ILE A 298 -19.06 8.67 6.20
CA ILE A 298 -20.44 8.17 6.02
C ILE A 298 -21.33 9.20 5.31
N ASP A 299 -21.17 10.49 5.58
CA ASP A 299 -21.96 11.56 4.96
C ASP A 299 -21.63 11.71 3.47
N HIS A 300 -20.36 11.47 3.08
CA HIS A 300 -19.92 11.54 1.68
C HIS A 300 -20.22 10.25 0.91
N CYS A 301 -19.99 9.10 1.53
CA CYS A 301 -20.01 7.80 0.85
C CYS A 301 -21.28 6.99 1.16
N GLY A 302 -22.04 7.34 2.19
CA GLY A 302 -23.11 6.51 2.76
C GLY A 302 -22.61 5.35 3.63
N SER A 303 -23.54 4.69 4.32
CA SER A 303 -23.23 3.54 5.19
C SER A 303 -22.71 2.33 4.41
N GLY A 304 -21.93 1.46 5.07
CA GLY A 304 -21.45 0.18 4.54
C GLY A 304 -20.09 0.23 3.84
N VAL A 305 -19.47 1.41 3.79
CA VAL A 305 -18.11 1.61 3.24
C VAL A 305 -17.00 1.09 4.19
N PHE A 306 -17.26 1.05 5.50
CA PHE A 306 -16.47 0.29 6.47
C PHE A 306 -17.35 -0.25 7.60
N ASP A 307 -16.91 -1.35 8.22
CA ASP A 307 -17.62 -1.99 9.34
C ASP A 307 -16.96 -1.65 10.68
N TYR A 308 -15.63 -1.50 10.66
CA TYR A 308 -14.82 -1.25 11.83
C TYR A 308 -14.02 0.05 11.69
N ILE A 309 -13.97 0.82 12.76
CA ILE A 309 -13.01 1.91 12.91
C ILE A 309 -11.89 1.46 13.84
N VAL A 310 -10.66 1.59 13.38
CA VAL A 310 -9.45 1.32 14.15
C VAL A 310 -8.93 2.65 14.69
N VAL A 311 -8.81 2.75 16.01
CA VAL A 311 -8.36 3.96 16.70
C VAL A 311 -7.18 3.63 17.62
N ASN A 312 -6.27 4.61 17.74
CA ASN A 312 -5.15 4.52 18.65
C ASN A 312 -5.57 4.96 20.08
N ASN A 313 -5.29 4.14 21.09
CA ASN A 313 -5.66 4.42 22.48
C ASN A 313 -4.51 4.98 23.35
N ARG A 314 -3.38 5.35 22.74
CA ARG A 314 -2.26 6.01 23.42
C ARG A 314 -2.15 7.48 23.06
N GLN A 315 -1.70 8.31 24.00
CA GLN A 315 -1.51 9.74 23.75
C GLN A 315 -0.06 10.13 23.42
N GLY A 316 0.88 9.18 23.52
CA GLY A 316 2.31 9.46 23.39
C GLY A 316 2.87 10.29 24.55
N THR A 317 4.13 10.74 24.41
CA THR A 317 4.81 11.49 25.47
C THR A 317 4.35 12.94 25.52
N ALA A 318 4.33 13.55 26.71
CA ALA A 318 3.96 14.97 26.87
C ALA A 318 4.83 15.92 26.04
N LYS A 319 6.12 15.58 25.84
CA LYS A 319 7.04 16.35 24.98
C LYS A 319 6.59 16.34 23.53
N LEU A 320 6.24 15.16 22.99
CA LEU A 320 5.74 15.05 21.62
C LEU A 320 4.39 15.75 21.46
N ARG A 321 3.47 15.58 22.41
CA ARG A 321 2.16 16.27 22.36
C ARG A 321 2.32 17.79 22.26
N LYS A 322 3.14 18.38 23.13
CA LYS A 322 3.41 19.83 23.09
C LYS A 322 3.97 20.32 21.74
N LYS A 323 4.76 19.48 21.05
CA LYS A 323 5.26 19.81 19.72
C LYS A 323 4.13 19.92 18.69
N TYR A 324 3.23 18.93 18.67
CA TYR A 324 2.09 18.93 17.75
C TYR A 324 1.06 20.00 18.13
N GLU A 325 0.80 20.22 19.42
CA GLU A 325 -0.10 21.27 19.90
C GLU A 325 0.39 22.66 19.45
N ALA A 326 1.71 22.89 19.39
CA ALA A 326 2.29 24.13 18.87
C ALA A 326 2.10 24.32 17.36
N GLU A 327 1.82 23.24 16.62
CA GLU A 327 1.46 23.23 15.21
C GLU A 327 -0.07 23.24 15.01
N GLY A 328 -0.87 23.35 16.08
CA GLY A 328 -2.34 23.31 16.02
C GLY A 328 -2.96 21.91 15.93
N ALA A 329 -2.14 20.86 16.04
CA ALA A 329 -2.59 19.47 15.94
C ALA A 329 -2.78 18.83 17.32
N TYR A 330 -3.93 18.20 17.55
CA TYR A 330 -4.31 17.61 18.85
C TYR A 330 -4.67 16.12 18.71
N PRO A 331 -4.48 15.30 19.76
CA PRO A 331 -4.89 13.90 19.72
C PRO A 331 -6.39 13.76 19.45
N VAL A 332 -6.74 12.89 18.51
CA VAL A 332 -8.15 12.59 18.18
C VAL A 332 -8.78 11.84 19.36
N LYS A 333 -9.90 12.36 19.85
CA LYS A 333 -10.62 11.78 20.99
C LYS A 333 -11.49 10.60 20.53
N ILE A 334 -11.49 9.53 21.32
CA ILE A 334 -12.35 8.37 21.07
C ILE A 334 -13.67 8.57 21.82
N ASP A 335 -14.75 8.76 21.09
CA ASP A 335 -16.09 9.04 21.59
C ASP A 335 -17.06 7.88 21.30
N HIS A 336 -16.91 6.81 22.09
CA HIS A 336 -17.60 5.51 21.90
C HIS A 336 -19.11 5.62 21.69
N GLN A 337 -19.79 6.47 22.46
CA GLN A 337 -21.25 6.62 22.36
C GLN A 337 -21.69 7.17 21.00
N GLN A 338 -20.90 8.04 20.37
CA GLN A 338 -21.22 8.58 19.05
C GLN A 338 -20.87 7.59 17.95
N LEU A 339 -19.76 6.85 18.10
CA LEU A 339 -19.39 5.77 17.20
C LEU A 339 -20.44 4.65 17.18
N GLU A 340 -20.97 4.26 18.34
CA GLU A 340 -22.04 3.27 18.43
C GLU A 340 -23.32 3.73 17.72
N LYS A 341 -23.68 5.02 17.83
CA LYS A 341 -24.83 5.60 17.11
C LYS A 341 -24.65 5.61 15.59
N LEU A 342 -23.42 5.69 15.11
CA LEU A 342 -23.09 5.57 13.67
C LEU A 342 -23.13 4.11 13.18
N GLY A 343 -23.29 3.13 14.09
CA GLY A 343 -23.35 1.71 13.74
C GLY A 343 -22.00 1.09 13.40
N VAL A 344 -20.89 1.76 13.73
CA VAL A 344 -19.53 1.29 13.44
C VAL A 344 -18.92 0.61 14.65
N LYS A 345 -18.19 -0.49 14.44
CA LYS A 345 -17.54 -1.23 15.53
C LYS A 345 -16.16 -0.66 15.82
N VAL A 346 -15.87 -0.36 17.08
CA VAL A 346 -14.61 0.27 17.48
C VAL A 346 -13.57 -0.79 17.82
N ILE A 347 -12.37 -0.65 17.24
CA ILE A 347 -11.18 -1.43 17.56
C ILE A 347 -10.13 -0.49 18.11
N GLU A 348 -9.78 -0.67 19.38
CA GLU A 348 -8.74 0.11 20.05
C GLU A 348 -7.46 -0.68 20.19
N ALA A 349 -6.34 -0.08 19.81
CA ALA A 349 -5.02 -0.67 19.99
C ALA A 349 -3.95 0.39 20.28
N ASP A 350 -2.82 -0.06 20.81
CA ASP A 350 -1.62 0.77 20.90
C ASP A 350 -0.93 0.76 19.53
N LEU A 351 -1.13 1.85 18.79
CA LEU A 351 -0.67 1.95 17.40
C LEU A 351 0.35 3.07 17.22
N LEU A 352 0.89 3.64 18.30
CA LEU A 352 1.86 4.73 18.18
C LEU A 352 3.26 4.22 17.90
N LYS A 353 3.91 4.83 16.93
CA LYS A 353 5.35 4.66 16.72
C LYS A 353 6.10 5.16 17.95
N LYS A 354 6.99 4.32 18.48
CA LYS A 354 7.76 4.65 19.68
C LYS A 354 8.72 5.83 19.42
N ASP A 355 8.75 6.75 20.39
CA ASP A 355 9.79 7.78 20.63
C ASP A 355 10.13 8.81 19.55
N SER A 356 9.46 8.83 18.40
CA SER A 356 9.85 9.70 17.27
C SER A 356 8.75 10.67 16.84
N TYR A 357 7.54 10.17 16.58
CA TYR A 357 6.43 10.96 16.04
C TYR A 357 5.09 10.41 16.54
N LEU A 358 4.06 11.27 16.63
CA LEU A 358 2.68 10.85 16.87
C LEU A 358 2.07 10.39 15.54
N ARG A 359 2.50 9.21 15.09
CA ARG A 359 2.06 8.55 13.86
C ARG A 359 1.86 7.07 14.14
N HIS A 360 1.13 6.40 13.24
CA HIS A 360 0.98 4.96 13.30
C HIS A 360 2.33 4.25 13.25
N ASP A 361 2.53 3.27 14.12
CA ASP A 361 3.59 2.29 13.98
C ASP A 361 3.22 1.35 12.83
N PRO A 362 4.07 1.22 11.79
CA PRO A 362 3.74 0.43 10.62
C PRO A 362 3.59 -1.06 10.96
N ASP A 363 4.36 -1.56 11.92
CA ASP A 363 4.38 -2.98 12.28
C ASP A 363 3.19 -3.33 13.15
N ALA A 364 2.91 -2.52 14.18
CA ALA A 364 1.74 -2.73 15.04
C ALA A 364 0.42 -2.65 14.26
N LEU A 365 0.32 -1.70 13.32
CA LEU A 365 -0.87 -1.56 12.47
C LEU A 365 -1.02 -2.75 11.52
N ALA A 366 0.06 -3.20 10.89
CA ALA A 366 0.03 -4.37 10.02
C ALA A 366 -0.33 -5.65 10.78
N GLU A 367 0.27 -5.90 11.95
CA GLU A 367 -0.05 -7.04 12.81
C GLU A 367 -1.53 -7.06 13.19
N LEU A 368 -2.08 -5.92 13.61
CA LEU A 368 -3.51 -5.80 13.91
C LEU A 368 -4.38 -6.17 12.70
N ILE A 369 -4.07 -5.66 11.51
CA ILE A 369 -4.84 -5.96 10.28
C ILE A 369 -4.79 -7.47 9.97
N TYR A 370 -3.62 -8.11 10.11
CA TYR A 370 -3.51 -9.56 9.88
C TYR A 370 -4.30 -10.38 10.90
N ASP A 371 -4.30 -9.97 12.16
CA ASP A 371 -5.02 -10.69 13.21
C ASP A 371 -6.53 -10.50 13.09
N LEU A 372 -6.99 -9.32 12.67
CA LEU A 372 -8.39 -9.10 12.33
C LEU A 372 -8.81 -9.95 11.13
N ASN A 373 -7.98 -10.02 10.09
CA ASN A 373 -8.25 -10.87 8.94
C ASN A 373 -8.45 -12.34 9.35
N LYS A 374 -7.52 -12.91 10.12
CA LYS A 374 -7.62 -14.31 10.60
C LYS A 374 -8.84 -14.57 11.50
N LYS A 375 -9.38 -13.52 12.12
CA LYS A 375 -10.51 -13.63 13.05
C LYS A 375 -11.85 -13.61 12.32
N TYR A 376 -11.93 -12.88 11.20
CA TYR A 376 -13.19 -12.61 10.51
C TYR A 376 -13.30 -13.31 9.14
N ASN A 377 -12.19 -13.80 8.60
CA ASN A 377 -12.09 -14.66 7.40
C ASN A 377 -11.43 -15.99 7.79
#